data_AF-A0A6J3IJ25-F1
#
_entry.id   AF-A0A6J3IJ25-F1
#
_cell.length_a   1.000
_cell.length_b   1.000
_cell.length_c   1.000
_cell.angle_alpha   90.00
_cell.angle_beta   90.00
_cell.angle_gamma   90.00
#
_symmetry.space_group_name_H-M   'P 1'
#
loop_
_entity.id
_entity.type
_entity.pdbx_description
1 polymer ?
#
loop_
_entity_poly.entity_id
_entity_poly.type
_entity_poly.pdbx_seq_one_letter_code
_entity_poly.pdbx_strand_id
1 'polypeptide(L)'
;MNRSSNATLKGILKSGTRTSRKAHRVRFESVPTTGSSLSSKVKDIAARIIQRAWLAYINKMIFQLLKHAICAAEFFVTHEILKKVTPLEAKLLKDPTMKCKIRFRFRGETFPPFIVFKIFLHTEGHGCKYFSGKNVFRPSNEAAVDACKLMEEKKFHRITMEDKRIFWNSKITDIRDVVTMQDYMQYRSFLDEAPASSGGRNNSWRKLNLENIPRSTLIYDIVHYSESGVISTRLQNKMKFLSRRPVTEEMHKHQLQIVSEIRSLPPLTTRPPYRPYKQQNQVKYLGRRSKQALKKVEKMRKAYLAKEKNSSEATEPKMDTSGAKDNFHLHSSF
;
A
#
# COMPACT_ATOMS: atom_id res chain seq x y z
N MET A 1 51.71 -46.41 -11.67
CA MET A 1 51.89 -46.49 -13.14
C MET A 1 51.15 -45.32 -13.79
N ASN A 2 51.88 -44.55 -14.60
CA ASN A 2 51.51 -43.48 -15.57
C ASN A 2 50.15 -43.67 -16.28
N ARG A 3 49.37 -42.69 -16.78
CA ARG A 3 49.57 -41.37 -17.45
C ARG A 3 48.17 -40.66 -17.52
N SER A 4 48.03 -39.34 -17.25
CA SER A 4 47.82 -38.19 -18.20
C SER A 4 46.67 -38.36 -19.24
N SER A 5 45.71 -37.43 -19.44
CA SER A 5 45.88 -36.00 -19.80
C SER A 5 44.61 -35.11 -19.72
N ASN A 6 44.80 -33.86 -19.21
CA ASN A 6 44.35 -32.50 -19.65
C ASN A 6 42.88 -32.22 -20.04
N ALA A 7 42.21 -31.09 -19.70
CA ALA A 7 42.57 -29.66 -19.73
C ALA A 7 41.55 -28.86 -18.86
N THR A 8 41.91 -27.99 -17.91
CA THR A 8 42.35 -26.58 -17.95
C THR A 8 41.29 -25.62 -17.36
N LEU A 9 41.64 -25.08 -16.20
CA LEU A 9 40.99 -24.05 -15.39
C LEU A 9 40.95 -22.66 -16.06
N LYS A 10 40.01 -21.80 -15.64
CA LYS A 10 40.38 -20.53 -14.97
C LYS A 10 39.19 -19.83 -14.31
N GLY A 11 39.29 -19.65 -13.00
CA GLY A 11 38.57 -18.64 -12.25
C GLY A 11 39.49 -17.51 -11.79
N ILE A 12 38.92 -16.67 -10.92
CA ILE A 12 39.54 -15.71 -9.97
C ILE A 12 39.87 -14.33 -10.60
N LEU A 13 39.18 -13.21 -10.29
CA LEU A 13 38.87 -12.46 -9.05
C LEU A 13 39.97 -11.43 -8.65
N LYS A 14 39.56 -10.14 -8.57
CA LYS A 14 40.11 -9.01 -7.75
C LYS A 14 41.59 -8.61 -7.99
N SER A 15 42.10 -7.41 -7.73
CA SER A 15 41.64 -6.08 -7.28
C SER A 15 42.88 -5.16 -7.28
N GLY A 16 42.69 -3.84 -7.40
CA GLY A 16 43.46 -2.88 -6.59
C GLY A 16 44.57 -2.01 -7.22
N THR A 17 44.46 -0.71 -6.89
CA THR A 17 45.52 0.28 -6.59
C THR A 17 46.35 0.97 -7.70
N ARG A 18 45.98 2.25 -7.92
CA ARG A 18 46.78 3.51 -7.87
C ARG A 18 48.22 3.60 -8.45
N THR A 19 48.40 4.77 -9.08
CA THR A 19 49.60 5.64 -9.23
C THR A 19 50.55 5.54 -10.44
N SER A 20 50.56 6.66 -11.18
CA SER A 20 51.73 7.48 -11.56
C SER A 20 52.52 7.18 -12.85
N ARG A 21 52.62 8.25 -13.66
CA ARG A 21 53.73 8.66 -14.55
C ARG A 21 54.12 7.73 -15.71
N LYS A 22 53.82 8.17 -16.93
CA LYS A 22 54.79 8.89 -17.81
C LYS A 22 54.15 9.22 -19.15
N ALA A 23 54.42 10.44 -19.60
CA ALA A 23 54.04 10.94 -20.91
C ALA A 23 54.73 10.13 -22.01
N HIS A 24 53.93 9.57 -22.92
CA HIS A 24 54.41 9.22 -24.25
C HIS A 24 53.65 10.06 -25.27
N ARG A 25 54.40 10.99 -25.88
CA ARG A 25 54.01 11.74 -27.07
C ARG A 25 53.65 10.73 -28.16
N VAL A 26 52.37 10.55 -28.43
CA VAL A 26 51.91 9.92 -29.66
C VAL A 26 51.68 11.04 -30.66
N ARG A 27 52.45 10.98 -31.73
CA ARG A 27 52.42 11.87 -32.89
C ARG A 27 51.03 11.75 -33.52
N PHE A 28 50.31 12.87 -33.65
CA PHE A 28 49.07 12.91 -34.40
C PHE A 28 49.40 12.79 -35.89
N GLU A 29 49.16 11.60 -36.45
CA GLU A 29 49.04 11.43 -37.90
C GLU A 29 47.64 11.87 -38.31
N SER A 30 47.60 12.87 -39.19
CA SER A 30 46.39 13.51 -39.69
C SER A 30 45.87 12.78 -40.93
N VAL A 31 44.76 12.05 -40.81
CA VAL A 31 43.87 11.69 -41.94
C VAL A 31 42.46 11.37 -41.38
N PRO A 32 41.38 11.35 -42.19
CA PRO A 32 40.60 12.51 -42.61
C PRO A 32 39.14 12.45 -42.07
N THR A 33 38.51 13.61 -41.94
CA THR A 33 37.03 13.78 -41.97
C THR A 33 36.17 12.93 -41.02
N THR A 34 36.57 12.77 -39.75
CA THR A 34 35.68 12.24 -38.68
C THR A 34 34.88 13.33 -37.96
N GLY A 35 34.78 14.53 -38.53
CA GLY A 35 34.09 15.68 -37.93
C GLY A 35 32.56 15.56 -37.92
N SER A 36 31.97 14.84 -38.88
CA SER A 36 30.51 14.74 -39.00
C SER A 36 29.90 13.65 -38.09
N SER A 37 30.58 12.51 -37.90
CA SER A 37 30.02 11.37 -37.15
C SER A 37 30.01 11.60 -35.64
N LEU A 38 31.03 12.30 -35.10
CA LEU A 38 31.06 12.69 -33.68
C LEU A 38 30.04 13.80 -33.40
N SER A 39 29.90 14.78 -34.31
CA SER A 39 28.86 15.80 -34.25
C SER A 39 27.46 15.18 -34.30
N SER A 40 27.24 14.19 -35.17
CA SER A 40 25.99 13.43 -35.23
C SER A 40 25.71 12.68 -33.92
N LYS A 41 26.69 11.97 -33.36
CA LYS A 41 26.54 11.27 -32.07
C LYS A 41 26.22 12.21 -30.92
N VAL A 42 26.85 13.40 -30.88
CA VAL A 42 26.55 14.43 -29.87
C VAL A 42 25.13 14.97 -30.05
N LYS A 43 24.69 15.21 -31.29
CA LYS A 43 23.30 15.59 -31.59
C LYS A 43 22.31 14.51 -31.17
N ASP A 44 22.61 13.24 -31.41
CA ASP A 44 21.77 12.11 -31.00
C ASP A 44 21.67 11.99 -29.48
N ILE A 45 22.79 12.18 -28.77
CA ILE A 45 22.81 12.21 -27.30
C ILE A 45 21.97 13.38 -26.78
N ALA A 46 22.13 14.58 -27.36
CA ALA A 46 21.35 15.75 -27.00
C ALA A 46 19.84 15.54 -27.27
N ALA A 47 19.48 15.00 -28.42
CA ALA A 47 18.10 14.66 -28.76
C ALA A 47 17.50 13.65 -27.78
N ARG A 48 18.25 12.60 -27.39
CA ARG A 48 17.81 11.64 -26.37
C ARG A 48 17.60 12.28 -25.00
N ILE A 49 18.46 13.24 -24.61
CA ILE A 49 18.29 13.98 -23.36
C ILE A 49 17.01 14.81 -23.40
N ILE A 50 16.78 15.54 -24.49
CA ILE A 50 15.57 16.37 -24.67
C ILE A 50 14.32 15.48 -24.66
N GLN A 51 14.31 14.37 -25.39
CA GLN A 51 13.21 13.41 -25.41
C GLN A 51 12.92 12.83 -24.03
N ARG A 52 13.95 12.42 -23.28
CA ARG A 52 13.80 11.92 -21.91
C ARG A 52 13.25 12.98 -20.97
N ALA A 53 13.73 14.22 -21.08
CA ALA A 53 13.24 15.34 -20.28
C ALA A 53 11.77 15.65 -20.59
N TRP A 54 11.39 15.63 -21.87
CA TRP A 54 10.01 15.80 -22.33
C TRP A 54 9.09 14.69 -21.82
N LEU A 55 9.48 13.42 -21.99
CA LEU A 55 8.71 12.27 -21.48
C LEU A 55 8.57 12.33 -19.96
N ALA A 56 9.63 12.70 -19.24
CA ALA A 56 9.58 12.88 -17.79
C ALA A 56 8.63 14.02 -17.39
N TYR A 57 8.59 15.12 -18.13
CA TYR A 57 7.66 16.21 -17.93
C TYR A 57 6.21 15.76 -18.12
N ILE A 58 5.91 15.09 -19.24
CA ILE A 58 4.58 14.54 -19.54
C ILE A 58 4.15 13.53 -18.47
N ASN A 59 5.02 12.60 -18.08
CA ASN A 59 4.71 11.61 -17.05
C ASN A 59 4.41 12.26 -15.69
N LYS A 60 5.19 13.27 -15.30
CA LYS A 60 4.93 14.04 -14.06
C LYS A 60 3.59 14.77 -14.12
N MET A 61 3.25 15.33 -15.28
CA MET A 61 1.99 16.04 -15.51
C MET A 61 0.80 15.08 -15.45
N ILE A 62 0.86 13.94 -16.15
CA ILE A 62 -0.17 12.89 -16.10
C ILE A 62 -0.34 12.38 -14.67
N PHE A 63 0.76 12.14 -13.95
CA PHE A 63 0.68 11.69 -12.56
C PHE A 63 0.01 12.72 -11.63
N GLN A 64 0.29 14.02 -11.81
CA GLN A 64 -0.37 15.07 -11.04
C GLN A 64 -1.88 15.12 -11.31
N LEU A 65 -2.29 15.01 -12.59
CA LEU A 65 -3.70 14.93 -12.95
C LEU A 65 -4.37 13.71 -12.33
N LEU A 66 -3.78 12.53 -12.49
CA LEU A 66 -4.28 11.28 -11.91
C LEU A 66 -4.41 11.40 -10.39
N LYS A 67 -3.43 12.01 -9.73
CA LYS A 67 -3.48 12.26 -8.28
C LYS A 67 -4.68 13.14 -7.90
N HIS A 68 -4.90 14.25 -8.62
CA HIS A 68 -6.07 15.10 -8.39
C HIS A 68 -7.38 14.35 -8.66
N ALA A 69 -7.43 13.52 -9.71
CA ALA A 69 -8.58 12.69 -10.04
C ALA A 69 -8.92 11.69 -8.93
N ILE A 70 -7.91 10.99 -8.36
CA ILE A 70 -8.12 10.08 -7.23
C ILE A 70 -8.59 10.84 -5.98
N CYS A 71 -7.96 11.96 -5.64
CA CYS A 71 -8.39 12.74 -4.49
C CYS A 71 -9.82 13.24 -4.67
N ALA A 72 -10.16 13.76 -5.85
CA ALA A 72 -11.51 14.22 -6.17
C ALA A 72 -12.53 13.07 -6.13
N ALA A 73 -12.16 11.89 -6.64
CA ALA A 73 -12.97 10.69 -6.57
C ALA A 73 -13.27 10.31 -5.12
N GLU A 74 -12.26 10.23 -4.25
CA GLU A 74 -12.40 9.86 -2.83
C GLU A 74 -13.34 10.79 -2.06
N PHE A 75 -13.24 12.11 -2.27
CA PHE A 75 -14.00 13.08 -1.47
C PHE A 75 -15.40 13.38 -2.01
N PHE A 76 -15.59 13.40 -3.34
CA PHE A 76 -16.79 13.98 -3.94
C PHE A 76 -17.61 13.01 -4.78
N VAL A 77 -16.97 12.05 -5.48
CA VAL A 77 -17.64 11.24 -6.53
C VAL A 77 -17.73 9.76 -6.16
N THR A 78 -17.24 9.37 -4.97
CA THR A 78 -17.16 7.97 -4.50
C THR A 78 -18.46 7.18 -4.70
N HIS A 79 -19.61 7.74 -4.27
CA HIS A 79 -20.90 7.06 -4.38
C HIS A 79 -21.35 6.89 -5.83
N GLU A 80 -21.16 7.90 -6.67
CA GLU A 80 -21.58 7.85 -8.08
C GLU A 80 -20.74 6.86 -8.89
N ILE A 81 -19.43 6.77 -8.60
CA ILE A 81 -18.56 5.75 -9.17
C ILE A 81 -19.05 4.36 -8.71
N LEU A 82 -19.31 4.17 -7.42
CA LEU A 82 -19.74 2.86 -6.92
C LEU A 82 -21.12 2.44 -7.46
N LYS A 83 -22.04 3.38 -7.64
CA LYS A 83 -23.35 3.11 -8.26
C LYS A 83 -23.23 2.54 -9.67
N LYS A 84 -22.17 2.94 -10.40
CA LYS A 84 -21.86 2.42 -11.74
C LYS A 84 -21.11 1.09 -11.69
N VAL A 85 -20.15 0.93 -10.76
CA VAL A 85 -19.36 -0.31 -10.64
C VAL A 85 -20.17 -1.45 -10.02
N THR A 86 -20.76 -1.22 -8.85
CA THR A 86 -21.47 -2.22 -8.04
C THR A 86 -22.67 -1.58 -7.35
N PRO A 87 -23.84 -1.55 -8.01
CA PRO A 87 -25.02 -0.86 -7.48
C PRO A 87 -25.52 -1.45 -6.15
N LEU A 88 -25.34 -2.76 -5.94
CA LEU A 88 -25.70 -3.44 -4.70
C LEU A 88 -24.88 -2.92 -3.51
N GLU A 89 -23.56 -2.82 -3.68
CA GLU A 89 -22.67 -2.28 -2.64
C GLU A 89 -22.94 -0.80 -2.40
N ALA A 90 -23.22 -0.03 -3.47
CA ALA A 90 -23.59 1.38 -3.33
C ALA A 90 -24.86 1.57 -2.50
N LYS A 91 -25.86 0.70 -2.66
CA LYS A 91 -27.08 0.71 -1.85
C LYS A 91 -26.77 0.46 -0.37
N LEU A 92 -25.87 -0.47 -0.07
CA LEU A 92 -25.41 -0.75 1.30
C LEU A 92 -24.62 0.44 1.88
N LEU A 93 -23.81 1.13 1.07
CA LEU A 93 -23.07 2.31 1.54
C LEU A 93 -23.95 3.51 1.86
N LYS A 94 -25.17 3.55 1.34
CA LYS A 94 -26.14 4.60 1.64
C LYS A 94 -26.70 4.46 3.07
N ASP A 95 -26.58 3.27 3.68
CA ASP A 95 -27.03 3.03 5.03
C ASP A 95 -26.18 3.83 6.05
N PRO A 96 -26.79 4.72 6.84
CA PRO A 96 -26.07 5.54 7.83
C PRO A 96 -25.44 4.72 8.97
N THR A 97 -25.88 3.47 9.18
CA THR A 97 -25.30 2.56 10.19
C THR A 97 -23.93 2.02 9.74
N MET A 98 -23.73 1.89 8.43
CA MET A 98 -22.52 1.36 7.83
C MET A 98 -21.53 2.47 7.53
N LYS A 99 -20.63 2.75 8.48
CA LYS A 99 -19.54 3.71 8.28
C LYS A 99 -18.48 3.09 7.37
N CYS A 100 -18.64 3.25 6.06
CA CYS A 100 -17.69 2.75 5.07
C CYS A 100 -16.82 3.88 4.49
N LYS A 101 -15.57 3.57 4.17
CA LYS A 101 -14.64 4.45 3.46
C LYS A 101 -14.07 3.71 2.25
N ILE A 102 -14.29 4.25 1.06
CA ILE A 102 -13.62 3.76 -0.15
C ILE A 102 -12.24 4.40 -0.21
N ARG A 103 -11.23 3.62 -0.60
CA ARG A 103 -9.90 4.13 -0.93
C ARG A 103 -9.56 3.73 -2.35
N PHE A 104 -8.94 4.64 -3.07
CA PHE A 104 -8.42 4.39 -4.40
C PHE A 104 -6.89 4.38 -4.35
N ARG A 105 -6.28 3.58 -5.23
CA ARG A 105 -4.83 3.47 -5.36
C ARG A 105 -4.46 3.33 -6.82
N PHE A 106 -3.22 3.70 -7.12
CA PHE A 106 -2.58 3.34 -8.38
C PHE A 106 -2.00 1.94 -8.30
N ARG A 107 -2.14 1.19 -9.38
CA ARG A 107 -1.50 -0.12 -9.58
C ARG A 107 -1.03 -0.21 -11.04
N GLY A 108 -0.03 -1.05 -11.29
CA GLY A 108 0.55 -1.24 -12.62
C GLY A 108 2.06 -1.30 -12.57
N GLU A 109 2.64 -2.12 -13.43
CA GLU A 109 4.10 -2.28 -13.58
C GLU A 109 4.66 -1.22 -14.54
N THR A 110 3.86 -0.80 -15.51
CA THR A 110 4.20 0.21 -16.51
C THR A 110 3.43 1.50 -16.28
N PHE A 111 4.00 2.63 -16.70
CA PHE A 111 3.32 3.92 -16.71
C PHE A 111 2.51 4.10 -18.01
N PRO A 112 1.31 4.70 -17.96
CA PRO A 112 0.59 5.21 -16.78
C PRO A 112 -0.08 4.10 -15.95
N PRO A 113 -0.17 4.27 -14.61
CA PRO A 113 -0.79 3.27 -13.76
C PRO A 113 -2.31 3.30 -13.90
N PHE A 114 -2.94 2.13 -13.75
CA PHE A 114 -4.39 2.02 -13.65
C PHE A 114 -4.87 2.21 -12.21
N ILE A 115 -6.15 2.56 -12.07
CA ILE A 115 -6.76 2.83 -10.76
C ILE A 115 -7.41 1.56 -10.23
N VAL A 116 -7.16 1.25 -8.96
CA VAL A 116 -7.86 0.21 -8.20
C VAL A 116 -8.56 0.82 -6.99
N PHE A 117 -9.63 0.19 -6.52
CA PHE A 117 -10.35 0.63 -5.33
C PHE A 117 -10.64 -0.54 -4.37
N LYS A 118 -10.84 -0.19 -3.10
CA LYS A 118 -11.21 -1.11 -2.04
C LYS A 118 -12.09 -0.43 -1.00
N ILE A 119 -13.09 -1.15 -0.50
CA ILE A 119 -14.03 -0.65 0.50
C ILE A 119 -13.54 -1.08 1.87
N PHE A 120 -13.40 -0.11 2.77
CA PHE A 120 -13.00 -0.33 4.16
C PHE A 120 -14.16 0.02 5.08
N LEU A 121 -14.34 -0.79 6.13
CA LEU A 121 -15.20 -0.42 7.24
C LEU A 121 -14.43 0.51 8.18
N HIS A 122 -14.99 1.67 8.47
CA HIS A 122 -14.48 2.61 9.45
C HIS A 122 -15.13 2.32 10.79
N THR A 123 -14.44 1.51 11.59
CA THR A 123 -15.01 1.00 12.84
C THR A 123 -14.75 1.91 14.05
N GLU A 124 -14.36 3.18 13.86
CA GLU A 124 -14.12 4.18 14.92
C GLU A 124 -13.24 3.69 16.11
N GLY A 125 -12.38 2.70 15.86
CA GLY A 125 -11.52 2.09 16.89
C GLY A 125 -12.13 0.86 17.57
N HIS A 126 -13.41 0.55 17.35
CA HIS A 126 -13.98 -0.74 17.70
C HIS A 126 -13.42 -1.81 16.75
N GLY A 127 -13.03 -2.97 17.28
CA GLY A 127 -12.53 -4.06 16.44
C GLY A 127 -13.66 -4.70 15.65
N CYS A 128 -13.58 -4.72 14.31
CA CYS A 128 -14.46 -5.56 13.51
C CYS A 128 -13.93 -7.00 13.54
N LYS A 129 -14.67 -7.91 14.17
CA LYS A 129 -14.36 -9.35 14.16
C LYS A 129 -14.95 -9.96 12.91
N TYR A 130 -14.08 -10.55 12.09
CA TYR A 130 -14.49 -11.33 10.93
C TYR A 130 -14.67 -12.79 11.38
N PHE A 131 -15.89 -13.29 11.29
CA PHE A 131 -16.19 -14.69 11.56
C PHE A 131 -16.12 -15.48 10.26
N SER A 132 -15.39 -16.59 10.30
CA SER A 132 -15.22 -17.50 9.18
C SER A 132 -15.54 -18.91 9.66
N GLY A 133 -16.38 -19.63 8.90
CA GLY A 133 -16.71 -21.02 9.20
C GLY A 133 -15.46 -21.88 9.32
N LYS A 134 -14.42 -21.61 8.51
CA LYS A 134 -13.13 -22.30 8.57
C LYS A 134 -12.45 -22.23 9.95
N ASN A 135 -12.59 -21.10 10.64
CA ASN A 135 -11.99 -20.91 11.96
C ASN A 135 -12.82 -21.56 13.08
N VAL A 136 -14.13 -21.73 12.83
CA VAL A 136 -15.11 -22.27 13.80
C VAL A 136 -15.20 -23.80 13.71
N PHE A 137 -15.27 -24.35 12.50
CA PHE A 137 -15.33 -25.79 12.21
C PHE A 137 -13.92 -26.37 12.09
N ARG A 138 -13.18 -26.37 13.20
CA ARG A 138 -11.88 -27.05 13.23
C ARG A 138 -12.06 -28.56 13.11
N PRO A 139 -11.15 -29.30 12.46
CA PRO A 139 -11.24 -30.75 12.31
C PRO A 139 -11.39 -31.52 13.63
N SER A 140 -10.95 -30.94 14.74
CA SER A 140 -11.04 -31.50 16.09
C SER A 140 -12.39 -31.26 16.78
N ASN A 141 -13.34 -30.58 16.14
CA ASN A 141 -14.62 -30.20 16.72
C ASN A 141 -15.75 -31.13 16.23
N GLU A 142 -16.68 -31.51 17.11
CA GLU A 142 -17.84 -32.36 16.79
C GLU A 142 -18.68 -31.74 15.64
N ALA A 143 -18.77 -30.42 15.63
CA ALA A 143 -19.42 -29.65 14.58
C ALA A 143 -18.89 -29.93 13.15
N ALA A 144 -17.62 -30.34 13.00
CA ALA A 144 -17.05 -30.70 11.70
C ALA A 144 -17.55 -32.09 11.24
N VAL A 145 -17.72 -33.03 12.18
CA VAL A 145 -18.29 -34.36 11.92
C VAL A 145 -19.75 -34.22 11.52
N ASP A 146 -20.51 -33.38 12.22
CA ASP A 146 -21.90 -33.11 11.90
C ASP A 146 -22.06 -32.39 10.56
N ALA A 147 -21.18 -31.43 10.24
CA ALA A 147 -21.16 -30.80 8.93
C ALA A 147 -20.90 -31.81 7.80
N CYS A 148 -20.02 -32.80 8.03
CA CYS A 148 -19.77 -33.88 7.07
C CYS A 148 -21.03 -34.75 6.85
N LYS A 149 -21.73 -35.12 7.94
CA LYS A 149 -22.99 -35.86 7.88
C LYS A 149 -24.10 -35.08 7.15
N LEU A 150 -24.21 -33.77 7.40
CA LEU A 150 -25.22 -32.90 6.81
C LEU A 150 -24.97 -32.57 5.32
N MET A 151 -23.71 -32.39 4.91
CA MET A 151 -23.36 -31.97 3.54
C MET A 151 -23.14 -33.11 2.55
N GLU A 152 -23.10 -34.36 3.03
CA GLU A 152 -22.58 -35.54 2.34
C GLU A 152 -21.04 -35.55 2.22
N GLU A 153 -20.46 -36.74 2.35
CA GLU A 153 -19.02 -36.95 2.37
C GLU A 153 -18.32 -36.42 1.11
N LYS A 154 -18.90 -36.60 -0.08
CA LYS A 154 -18.30 -36.16 -1.35
C LYS A 154 -18.14 -34.64 -1.42
N LYS A 155 -19.16 -33.88 -0.99
CA LYS A 155 -19.11 -32.41 -1.00
C LYS A 155 -18.14 -31.90 0.05
N PHE A 156 -18.15 -32.49 1.25
CA PHE A 156 -17.23 -32.14 2.32
C PHE A 156 -15.77 -32.39 1.95
N HIS A 157 -15.48 -33.55 1.35
CA HIS A 157 -14.13 -33.88 0.85
C HIS A 157 -13.68 -32.90 -0.23
N ARG A 158 -14.55 -32.55 -1.18
CA ARG A 158 -14.22 -31.57 -2.23
C ARG A 158 -13.82 -30.21 -1.64
N ILE A 159 -14.60 -29.69 -0.69
CA ILE A 159 -14.30 -28.43 0.00
C ILE A 159 -12.95 -28.53 0.72
N THR A 160 -12.71 -29.63 1.43
CA THR A 160 -11.45 -29.89 2.15
C THR A 160 -10.24 -29.95 1.21
N MET A 161 -10.40 -30.55 0.03
CA MET A 161 -9.32 -30.64 -0.97
C MET A 161 -9.03 -29.28 -1.61
N GLU A 162 -10.05 -28.49 -1.91
CA GLU A 162 -9.88 -27.12 -2.40
C GLU A 162 -9.14 -26.25 -1.37
N ASP A 163 -9.49 -26.40 -0.09
CA ASP A 163 -8.84 -25.71 1.01
C ASP A 163 -7.37 -26.10 1.14
N LYS A 164 -7.04 -27.40 1.01
CA LYS A 164 -5.64 -27.86 0.96
C LYS A 164 -4.93 -27.29 -0.25
N ARG A 165 -5.54 -27.25 -1.43
CA ARG A 165 -4.92 -26.67 -2.63
C ARG A 165 -4.56 -25.19 -2.44
N ILE A 166 -5.47 -24.42 -1.85
CA ILE A 166 -5.23 -22.99 -1.55
C ILE A 166 -4.08 -22.83 -0.53
N PHE A 167 -4.04 -23.71 0.48
CA PHE A 167 -2.96 -23.77 1.47
C PHE A 167 -1.59 -23.99 0.80
N TRP A 168 -1.49 -24.98 -0.10
CA TRP A 168 -0.23 -25.30 -0.77
C TRP A 168 0.32 -24.14 -1.63
N ASN A 169 -0.57 -23.35 -2.21
CA ASN A 169 -0.17 -22.21 -3.05
C ASN A 169 0.26 -20.97 -2.24
N SER A 170 -0.02 -20.93 -0.93
CA SER A 170 0.12 -19.72 -0.11
C SER A 170 0.97 -20.00 1.13
N LYS A 171 2.00 -19.19 1.39
CA LYS A 171 2.93 -19.45 2.51
C LYS A 171 2.33 -19.24 3.90
N ILE A 172 1.31 -18.40 4.02
CA ILE A 172 0.72 -17.99 5.31
C ILE A 172 -0.79 -17.92 5.13
N THR A 173 -1.52 -18.87 5.73
CA THR A 173 -2.97 -19.02 5.50
C THR A 173 -3.79 -19.12 6.76
N ASP A 174 -3.21 -19.55 7.87
CA ASP A 174 -3.85 -19.55 9.17
C ASP A 174 -3.15 -18.58 10.12
N ILE A 175 -3.86 -18.15 11.15
CA ILE A 175 -3.31 -17.35 12.24
C ILE A 175 -2.18 -18.08 12.98
N ARG A 176 -2.13 -19.42 12.92
CA ARG A 176 -1.04 -20.24 13.49
C ARG A 176 0.28 -20.07 12.74
N ASP A 177 0.22 -19.74 11.45
CA ASP A 177 1.41 -19.51 10.62
C ASP A 177 2.02 -18.12 10.88
N VAL A 178 1.33 -17.26 11.64
CA VAL A 178 1.74 -15.89 11.91
C VAL A 178 2.71 -15.85 13.08
N VAL A 179 4.01 -15.72 12.77
CA VAL A 179 5.08 -15.53 13.77
C VAL A 179 5.44 -14.06 13.89
N THR A 180 5.49 -13.34 12.76
CA THR A 180 5.93 -11.94 12.70
C THR A 180 4.79 -10.97 12.32
N MET A 181 5.03 -9.68 12.52
CA MET A 181 4.11 -8.64 12.03
C MET A 181 3.98 -8.65 10.50
N GLN A 182 5.05 -9.02 9.79
CA GLN A 182 5.02 -9.16 8.33
C GLN A 182 4.09 -10.30 7.91
N ASP A 183 4.15 -11.42 8.63
CA ASP A 183 3.29 -12.57 8.43
C ASP A 183 1.82 -12.21 8.68
N TYR A 184 1.56 -11.41 9.72
CA TYR A 184 0.21 -10.92 9.99
C TYR A 184 -0.33 -10.04 8.85
N MET A 185 0.51 -9.19 8.25
CA MET A 185 0.11 -8.38 7.10
C MET A 185 -0.16 -9.24 5.86
N GLN A 186 0.63 -10.28 5.64
CA GLN A 186 0.44 -11.24 4.56
C GLN A 186 -0.84 -12.05 4.75
N TYR A 187 -1.05 -12.61 5.94
CA TYR A 187 -2.28 -13.31 6.32
C TYR A 187 -3.52 -12.43 6.13
N ARG A 188 -3.45 -11.16 6.54
CA ARG A 188 -4.57 -10.22 6.34
C ARG A 188 -4.83 -9.92 4.87
N SER A 189 -3.79 -9.80 4.05
CA SER A 189 -3.94 -9.64 2.59
C SER A 189 -4.57 -10.88 1.97
N PHE A 190 -4.09 -12.06 2.35
CA PHE A 190 -4.61 -13.34 1.91
C PHE A 190 -6.10 -13.49 2.26
N LEU A 191 -6.50 -13.17 3.50
CA LEU A 191 -7.93 -13.18 3.88
C LEU A 191 -8.78 -12.24 3.02
N ASP A 192 -8.24 -11.08 2.65
CA ASP A 192 -8.96 -10.14 1.81
C ASP A 192 -9.05 -10.60 0.34
N GLU A 193 -8.06 -11.35 -0.15
CA GLU A 193 -8.02 -11.90 -1.52
C GLU A 193 -8.79 -13.22 -1.67
N ALA A 194 -8.84 -14.03 -0.61
CA ALA A 194 -9.50 -15.33 -0.62
C ALA A 194 -11.03 -15.18 -0.82
N PRO A 195 -11.64 -16.10 -1.59
CA PRO A 195 -13.07 -16.08 -1.85
C PRO A 195 -13.88 -16.36 -0.58
N ALA A 196 -15.11 -15.84 -0.54
CA ALA A 196 -16.02 -16.01 0.60
C ALA A 196 -16.39 -17.48 0.86
N SER A 197 -16.47 -18.29 -0.20
CA SER A 197 -16.74 -19.73 -0.12
C SER A 197 -15.68 -20.50 0.66
N SER A 198 -14.42 -20.05 0.64
CA SER A 198 -13.29 -20.68 1.34
C SER A 198 -12.99 -20.02 2.68
N GLY A 199 -13.93 -19.22 3.19
CA GLY A 199 -13.77 -18.52 4.46
C GLY A 199 -12.94 -17.24 4.41
N GLY A 200 -12.72 -16.68 3.21
CA GLY A 200 -12.10 -15.38 2.98
C GLY A 200 -13.12 -14.23 2.88
N ARG A 201 -12.64 -12.99 2.84
CA ARG A 201 -13.49 -11.79 2.83
C ARG A 201 -13.92 -11.33 1.45
N ASN A 202 -13.32 -11.86 0.38
CA ASN A 202 -13.56 -11.45 -0.99
C ASN A 202 -13.54 -9.91 -1.18
N ASN A 203 -12.59 -9.24 -0.52
CA ASN A 203 -12.41 -7.79 -0.53
C ASN A 203 -11.04 -7.43 -1.13
N SER A 204 -10.78 -7.95 -2.32
CA SER A 204 -9.56 -7.68 -3.06
C SER A 204 -9.55 -6.25 -3.63
N TRP A 205 -8.38 -5.81 -4.10
CA TRP A 205 -8.29 -4.55 -4.85
C TRP A 205 -8.92 -4.73 -6.23
N ARG A 206 -10.03 -4.05 -6.47
CA ARG A 206 -10.78 -4.14 -7.74
C ARG A 206 -10.32 -3.07 -8.72
N LYS A 207 -10.10 -3.46 -9.98
CA LYS A 207 -9.75 -2.52 -11.05
C LYS A 207 -10.95 -1.62 -11.39
N LEU A 208 -10.69 -0.33 -11.53
CA LEU A 208 -11.66 0.64 -12.01
C LEU A 208 -11.47 0.82 -13.52
N ASN A 209 -12.49 0.50 -14.31
CA ASN A 209 -12.48 0.73 -15.76
C ASN A 209 -13.10 2.09 -16.09
N LEU A 210 -12.72 2.68 -17.23
CA LEU A 210 -13.28 3.92 -17.75
C LEU A 210 -14.81 3.88 -17.90
N GLU A 211 -15.38 2.74 -18.27
CA GLU A 211 -16.83 2.53 -18.40
C GLU A 211 -17.58 2.80 -17.09
N ASN A 212 -16.89 2.59 -15.97
CA ASN A 212 -17.47 2.74 -14.64
C ASN A 212 -17.37 4.18 -14.11
N ILE A 213 -16.64 5.06 -14.80
CA ILE A 213 -16.47 6.46 -14.41
C ILE A 213 -17.50 7.31 -15.16
N PRO A 214 -18.24 8.20 -14.48
CA PRO A 214 -19.19 9.07 -15.15
C PRO A 214 -18.50 9.98 -16.17
N ARG A 215 -18.83 9.82 -17.47
CA ARG A 215 -18.33 10.66 -18.58
C ARG A 215 -18.57 12.16 -18.39
N SER A 216 -19.55 12.52 -17.55
CA SER A 216 -19.86 13.90 -17.18
C SER A 216 -18.74 14.57 -16.36
N THR A 217 -17.90 13.79 -15.68
CA THR A 217 -16.81 14.30 -14.83
C THR A 217 -15.49 14.48 -15.59
N LEU A 218 -14.62 15.39 -15.13
CA LEU A 218 -13.26 15.50 -15.67
C LEU A 218 -12.36 14.33 -15.24
N ILE A 219 -12.75 13.57 -14.21
CA ILE A 219 -12.06 12.33 -13.83
C ILE A 219 -12.02 11.37 -15.02
N TYR A 220 -13.13 11.23 -15.75
CA TYR A 220 -13.18 10.41 -16.96
C TYR A 220 -12.17 10.90 -18.01
N ASP A 221 -12.17 12.20 -18.32
CA ASP A 221 -11.28 12.79 -19.31
C ASP A 221 -9.80 12.62 -18.93
N ILE A 222 -9.46 12.72 -17.63
CA ILE A 222 -8.10 12.52 -17.11
C ILE A 222 -7.67 11.06 -17.24
N VAL A 223 -8.51 10.11 -16.84
CA VAL A 223 -8.18 8.68 -16.96
C VAL A 223 -8.08 8.29 -18.43
N HIS A 224 -8.99 8.80 -19.27
CA HIS A 224 -8.95 8.57 -20.71
C HIS A 224 -7.67 9.12 -21.34
N TYR A 225 -7.25 10.33 -20.96
CA TYR A 225 -5.98 10.90 -21.40
C TYR A 225 -4.78 10.05 -20.99
N SER A 226 -4.81 9.46 -19.78
CA SER A 226 -3.73 8.57 -19.35
C SER A 226 -3.68 7.30 -20.20
N GLU A 227 -4.81 6.68 -20.53
CA GLU A 227 -4.83 5.41 -21.28
C GLU A 227 -4.59 5.61 -22.80
N SER A 228 -5.14 6.67 -23.38
CA SER A 228 -5.12 6.92 -24.84
C SER A 228 -4.05 7.91 -25.30
N GLY A 229 -3.54 8.77 -24.41
CA GLY A 229 -2.69 9.90 -24.78
C GLY A 229 -3.43 11.05 -25.47
N VAL A 230 -4.74 10.95 -25.70
CA VAL A 230 -5.55 11.97 -26.40
C VAL A 230 -6.18 12.93 -25.40
N ILE A 231 -5.86 14.22 -25.53
CA ILE A 231 -6.37 15.25 -24.63
C ILE A 231 -7.75 15.74 -25.10
N SER A 232 -8.75 15.68 -24.21
CA SER A 232 -10.06 16.28 -24.44
C SER A 232 -9.97 17.80 -24.42
N THR A 233 -10.74 18.50 -25.27
CA THR A 233 -10.82 19.97 -25.29
C THR A 233 -11.22 20.55 -23.93
N ARG A 234 -12.07 19.83 -23.18
CA ARG A 234 -12.48 20.17 -21.81
C ARG A 234 -11.28 20.17 -20.85
N LEU A 235 -10.48 19.11 -20.91
CA LEU A 235 -9.29 18.96 -20.10
C LEU A 235 -8.26 20.02 -20.49
N GLN A 236 -8.05 20.25 -21.79
CA GLN A 236 -7.11 21.24 -22.32
C GLN A 236 -7.37 22.65 -21.76
N ASN A 237 -8.63 23.08 -21.71
CA ASN A 237 -9.00 24.40 -21.18
C ASN A 237 -8.67 24.56 -19.70
N LYS A 238 -8.91 23.52 -18.89
CA LYS A 238 -8.67 23.53 -17.45
C LYS A 238 -7.24 23.08 -17.07
N MET A 239 -6.48 22.57 -18.04
CA MET A 239 -5.16 21.96 -17.86
C MET A 239 -4.15 22.90 -17.21
N LYS A 240 -4.13 24.16 -17.68
CA LYS A 240 -3.23 25.20 -17.17
C LYS A 240 -3.45 25.46 -15.67
N PHE A 241 -4.69 25.33 -15.20
CA PHE A 241 -5.04 25.52 -13.80
C PHE A 241 -4.78 24.26 -12.96
N LEU A 242 -5.10 23.08 -13.48
CA LEU A 242 -4.89 21.80 -12.79
C LEU A 242 -3.41 21.40 -12.66
N SER A 243 -2.56 21.88 -13.56
CA SER A 243 -1.11 21.62 -13.55
C SER A 243 -0.33 22.53 -12.59
N ARG A 244 -0.97 23.58 -12.05
CA ARG A 244 -0.34 24.47 -11.07
C ARG A 244 -0.30 23.78 -9.71
N ARG A 245 0.86 23.87 -9.04
CA ARG A 245 0.96 23.44 -7.65
C ARG A 245 0.09 24.34 -6.77
N PRO A 246 -0.78 23.77 -5.91
CA PRO A 246 -1.59 24.58 -5.02
C PRO A 246 -0.70 25.25 -3.97
N VAL A 247 -0.78 26.58 -3.89
CA VAL A 247 -0.10 27.39 -2.87
C VAL A 247 -0.99 27.56 -1.65
N THR A 248 -2.31 27.65 -1.84
CA THR A 248 -3.32 27.78 -0.80
C THR A 248 -4.27 26.58 -0.74
N GLU A 249 -4.86 26.34 0.44
CA GLU A 249 -5.83 25.26 0.65
C GLU A 249 -7.11 25.46 -0.18
N GLU A 250 -7.53 26.71 -0.37
CA GLU A 250 -8.69 27.06 -1.18
C GLU A 250 -8.48 26.76 -2.66
N MET A 251 -7.29 27.07 -3.20
CA MET A 251 -6.94 26.68 -4.56
C MET A 251 -6.98 25.17 -4.74
N HIS A 252 -6.47 24.41 -3.76
CA HIS A 252 -6.53 22.96 -3.80
C HIS A 252 -7.98 22.44 -3.77
N LYS A 253 -8.83 22.97 -2.90
CA LYS A 253 -10.27 22.63 -2.86
C LYS A 253 -10.96 22.95 -4.19
N HIS A 254 -10.65 24.10 -4.78
CA HIS A 254 -11.20 24.51 -6.06
C HIS A 254 -10.75 23.59 -7.21
N GLN A 255 -9.47 23.18 -7.23
CA GLN A 255 -8.96 22.19 -8.18
C GLN A 255 -9.70 20.85 -8.04
N LEU A 256 -9.92 20.36 -6.82
CA LEU A 256 -10.66 19.12 -6.59
C LEU A 256 -12.13 19.24 -7.00
N GLN A 257 -12.78 20.36 -6.68
CA GLN A 257 -14.16 20.63 -7.05
C GLN A 257 -14.33 20.66 -8.57
N ILE A 258 -13.43 21.31 -9.30
CA ILE A 258 -13.42 21.33 -10.76
C ILE A 258 -13.37 19.91 -11.33
N VAL A 259 -12.54 19.05 -10.75
CA VAL A 259 -12.34 17.68 -11.23
C VAL A 259 -13.55 16.79 -10.93
N SER A 260 -14.18 17.00 -9.77
CA SER A 260 -15.34 16.22 -9.32
C SER A 260 -16.69 16.72 -9.84
N GLU A 261 -16.76 17.93 -10.39
CA GLU A 261 -18.00 18.54 -10.86
C GLU A 261 -18.70 17.65 -11.90
N ILE A 262 -19.87 17.13 -11.53
CA ILE A 262 -20.75 16.38 -12.41
C ILE A 262 -21.52 17.39 -13.23
N ARG A 263 -21.26 17.45 -14.53
CA ARG A 263 -22.06 18.27 -15.44
C ARG A 263 -23.43 17.62 -15.64
N SER A 264 -24.40 17.97 -14.79
CA SER A 264 -25.81 17.86 -15.14
C SER A 264 -26.19 19.07 -15.99
N LEU A 265 -27.02 18.87 -17.03
CA LEU A 265 -27.88 19.93 -17.58
C LEU A 265 -28.55 20.69 -16.41
N PRO A 266 -28.89 21.98 -16.56
CA PRO A 266 -29.24 22.83 -15.44
C PRO A 266 -30.39 22.19 -14.64
N PRO A 267 -30.22 21.99 -13.33
CA PRO A 267 -31.26 21.39 -12.52
C PRO A 267 -32.43 22.37 -12.37
N LEU A 268 -33.64 21.90 -12.66
CA LEU A 268 -34.83 22.47 -12.02
C LEU A 268 -34.61 22.38 -10.51
N THR A 269 -34.71 23.55 -9.87
CA THR A 269 -34.44 23.88 -8.47
C THR A 269 -34.85 22.76 -7.51
N THR A 270 -33.94 21.82 -7.25
CA THR A 270 -34.10 20.88 -6.15
C THR A 270 -32.76 20.83 -5.43
N ARG A 271 -32.66 21.64 -4.37
CA ARG A 271 -31.51 21.62 -3.47
C ARG A 271 -31.31 20.18 -3.00
N PRO A 272 -30.12 19.56 -3.15
CA PRO A 272 -29.85 18.33 -2.44
C PRO A 272 -29.95 18.64 -0.95
N PRO A 273 -30.44 17.72 -0.09
CA PRO A 273 -30.32 17.88 1.34
C PRO A 273 -28.82 17.86 1.66
N TYR A 274 -28.26 19.05 1.80
CA TYR A 274 -26.94 19.29 2.34
C TYR A 274 -26.96 18.69 3.74
N ARG A 275 -26.46 17.46 3.92
CA ARG A 275 -26.09 17.00 5.26
C ARG A 275 -24.90 17.87 5.65
N PRO A 276 -25.01 18.71 6.70
CA PRO A 276 -23.82 19.30 7.26
C PRO A 276 -22.94 18.13 7.70
N TYR A 277 -21.79 17.99 7.06
CA TYR A 277 -20.68 17.27 7.64
C TYR A 277 -20.50 17.89 9.02
N LYS A 278 -20.78 17.13 10.10
CA LYS A 278 -20.41 17.54 11.45
C LYS A 278 -18.96 18.01 11.32
N GLN A 279 -18.73 19.30 11.56
CA GLN A 279 -17.40 19.86 11.67
C GLN A 279 -16.66 18.96 12.66
N GLN A 280 -15.87 18.03 12.13
CA GLN A 280 -14.78 17.48 12.89
C GLN A 280 -13.96 18.70 13.23
N ASN A 281 -13.99 19.02 14.52
CA ASN A 281 -13.19 20.01 15.21
C ASN A 281 -12.04 20.51 14.35
N GLN A 282 -11.99 21.83 14.16
CA GLN A 282 -10.83 22.57 13.67
C GLN A 282 -9.59 21.70 13.76
N VAL A 283 -9.02 21.34 12.61
CA VAL A 283 -7.68 20.75 12.56
C VAL A 283 -6.75 21.83 13.09
N LYS A 284 -6.65 21.92 14.43
CA LYS A 284 -5.52 22.52 15.10
C LYS A 284 -4.33 21.80 14.52
N TYR A 285 -3.46 22.55 13.86
CA TYR A 285 -2.13 22.09 13.50
C TYR A 285 -1.55 21.40 14.73
N LEU A 286 -1.56 20.06 14.73
CA LEU A 286 -0.87 19.26 15.73
C LEU A 286 0.60 19.36 15.38
N GLY A 287 1.18 20.48 15.82
CA GLY A 287 2.60 20.54 16.16
C GLY A 287 2.95 19.25 16.89
N ARG A 288 3.91 18.55 16.30
CA ARG A 288 4.48 17.27 16.71
C ARG A 288 4.42 17.02 18.23
N ARG A 289 3.86 15.84 18.58
CA ARG A 289 3.80 15.17 19.88
C ARG A 289 2.60 15.54 20.76
N SER A 290 1.63 14.63 20.76
CA SER A 290 0.57 14.53 21.76
C SER A 290 1.17 14.66 23.18
N LYS A 291 0.61 15.54 24.02
CA LYS A 291 0.99 15.72 25.43
C LYS A 291 0.98 14.39 26.22
N GLN A 292 0.14 13.43 25.81
CA GLN A 292 0.13 12.07 26.38
C GLN A 292 1.38 11.28 26.03
N ALA A 293 1.92 11.43 24.81
CA ALA A 293 3.17 10.79 24.42
C ALA A 293 4.37 11.37 25.20
N LEU A 294 4.38 12.69 25.44
CA LEU A 294 5.40 13.34 26.28
C LEU A 294 5.32 12.85 27.74
N LYS A 295 4.12 12.82 28.34
CA LYS A 295 3.91 12.26 29.69
C LYS A 295 4.35 10.79 29.77
N LYS A 296 4.10 10.00 28.72
CA LYS A 296 4.53 8.59 28.66
C LYS A 296 6.05 8.47 28.59
N VAL A 297 6.72 9.27 27.76
CA VAL A 297 8.19 9.31 27.66
C VAL A 297 8.82 9.79 28.96
N GLU A 298 8.25 10.80 29.60
CA GLU A 298 8.76 11.33 30.87
C GLU A 298 8.58 10.34 32.02
N LYS A 299 7.46 9.61 32.05
CA LYS A 299 7.25 8.48 32.98
C LYS A 299 8.28 7.36 32.76
N MET A 300 8.54 7.01 31.50
CA MET A 300 9.57 6.02 31.16
C MET A 300 10.97 6.51 31.57
N ARG A 301 11.29 7.80 31.35
CA ARG A 301 12.58 8.39 31.72
C ARG A 301 12.80 8.38 33.23
N LYS A 302 11.76 8.70 34.02
CA LYS A 302 11.81 8.60 35.49
C LYS A 302 12.00 7.17 35.97
N ALA A 303 11.34 6.19 35.33
CA ALA A 303 11.51 4.78 35.66
C ALA A 303 12.93 4.28 35.36
N TYR A 304 13.54 4.71 34.25
CA TYR A 304 14.94 4.38 33.93
C TYR A 304 15.93 4.99 34.94
N LEU A 305 15.78 6.28 35.27
CA LEU A 305 16.64 6.95 36.24
C LEU A 305 16.49 6.40 37.66
N ALA A 306 15.29 5.95 38.04
CA ALA A 306 15.07 5.24 39.30
C ALA A 306 15.75 3.86 39.30
N LYS A 307 15.77 3.17 38.15
CA LYS A 307 16.45 1.89 37.99
C LYS A 307 17.97 2.04 38.02
N GLU A 308 18.51 3.13 37.46
CA GLU A 308 19.94 3.48 37.55
C GLU A 308 20.35 3.83 38.98
N LYS A 309 19.56 4.64 39.71
CA LYS A 309 19.82 4.94 41.13
C LYS A 309 19.79 3.70 42.02
N ASN A 310 18.83 2.80 41.78
CA ASN A 310 18.72 1.55 42.53
C ASN A 310 19.81 0.53 42.13
N SER A 311 20.46 0.70 40.97
CA SER A 311 21.61 -0.12 40.56
C SER A 311 22.96 0.44 41.05
N SER A 312 23.02 1.73 41.40
CA SER A 312 24.23 2.35 41.96
C SER A 312 24.31 2.31 43.49
N GLU A 313 23.24 1.92 44.19
CA GLU A 313 23.24 1.73 45.66
C GLU A 313 23.45 0.29 46.12
N ALA A 314 23.61 -0.66 45.19
CA ALA A 314 23.81 -2.08 45.50
C ALA A 314 25.14 -2.61 44.95
N THR A 315 26.27 -2.02 45.36
CA THR A 315 27.57 -2.72 45.29
C THR A 315 28.52 -2.18 46.34
N GLU A 316 28.51 -2.76 47.55
CA GLU A 316 29.73 -3.14 48.27
C GLU A 316 29.42 -4.37 49.17
N PRO A 317 30.28 -5.39 49.22
CA PRO A 317 30.00 -6.67 49.88
C PRO A 317 30.52 -6.71 51.33
N LYS A 318 29.81 -7.39 52.24
CA LYS A 318 30.42 -7.96 53.44
C LYS A 318 29.93 -9.40 53.64
N MET A 319 30.92 -10.29 53.75
CA MET A 319 30.80 -11.66 54.24
C MET A 319 30.29 -11.64 55.69
N ASP A 320 29.46 -12.61 56.08
CA ASP A 320 29.88 -13.64 57.03
C ASP A 320 28.74 -14.63 57.38
N THR A 321 29.21 -15.77 57.88
CA THR A 321 28.67 -17.11 58.11
C THR A 321 27.49 -17.30 59.08
N SER A 322 26.97 -18.54 59.03
CA SER A 322 26.12 -19.28 60.00
C SER A 322 24.62 -19.00 59.90
N GLY A 323 23.69 -19.95 60.04
CA GLY A 323 23.69 -21.37 60.40
C GLY A 323 22.24 -21.77 60.70
N ALA A 324 21.93 -23.08 60.71
CA ALA A 324 20.69 -23.72 61.21
C ALA A 324 19.40 -23.43 60.40
N LYS A 325 18.87 -24.41 59.66
CA LYS A 325 18.05 -25.59 60.05
C LYS A 325 16.54 -25.30 60.01
N ASP A 326 15.85 -26.36 59.62
CA ASP A 326 14.42 -26.61 59.65
C ASP A 326 13.59 -26.00 58.50
N ASN A 327 12.55 -26.62 57.96
CA ASN A 327 12.15 -28.00 57.70
C ASN A 327 10.72 -27.88 57.10
N PHE A 328 10.39 -28.74 56.14
CA PHE A 328 9.04 -29.21 55.79
C PHE A 328 8.03 -28.39 54.94
N HIS A 329 7.74 -29.02 53.79
CA HIS A 329 6.43 -29.48 53.28
C HIS A 329 5.45 -28.57 52.51
N LEU A 330 5.40 -28.84 51.20
CA LEU A 330 4.25 -29.31 50.40
C LEU A 330 2.84 -29.32 51.06
N HIS A 331 1.89 -28.58 50.49
CA HIS A 331 0.61 -29.00 49.84
C HIS A 331 -0.19 -27.70 49.55
N SER A 332 -0.64 -27.41 48.32
CA SER A 332 -1.85 -27.90 47.63
C SER A 332 -3.07 -26.99 47.79
N SER A 333 -3.71 -26.75 46.64
CA SER A 333 -5.12 -26.40 46.44
C SER A 333 -5.61 -25.06 47.01
N PHE A 334 -5.83 -24.08 46.12
CA PHE A 334 -7.15 -23.72 45.60
C PHE A 334 -7.01 -22.98 44.27
#